data_AF-A0A4R4LT74-F1
#
_entry.id   AF-A0A4R4LT74-F1
#
_cell.length_a   1.000
_cell.length_b   1.000
_cell.length_c   1.000
_cell.angle_alpha   90.00
_cell.angle_beta   90.00
_cell.angle_gamma   90.00
#
_symmetry.space_group_name_H-M   'P 1'
#
loop_
_entity.id
_entity.type
_entity.pdbx_description
1 polymer ?
#
loop_
_entity_poly.entity_id
_entity_poly.type
_entity_poly.pdbx_seq_one_letter_code
_entity_poly.pdbx_strand_id
1 'polypeptide(L)' 'MNDEGVVEDYGLGVARIRFSCGYAWGHDGGFPGYRTWTYTSADGHRQAVITYNASALESDEKFRADLGKAAETAFCA' A
#
# COMPACT_ATOMS: atom_id res chain seq x y z
N MET A 1 -1.58 -6.71 -0.99
CA MET A 1 -1.38 -6.31 0.42
C MET A 1 -2.75 -6.29 1.06
N ASN A 2 -3.11 -7.13 2.03
CA ASN A 2 -3.55 -8.54 1.86
C ASN A 2 -4.56 -8.73 0.69
N ASP A 3 -4.82 -9.90 0.09
CA ASP A 3 -4.52 -11.29 0.45
C ASP A 3 -3.11 -11.84 0.14
N GLU A 4 -2.19 -11.16 -0.55
CA GLU A 4 -0.86 -11.76 -0.86
C GLU A 4 0.30 -10.75 -0.88
N GLY A 5 0.42 -9.94 0.18
CA GLY A 5 1.58 -9.05 0.33
C GLY A 5 1.70 -8.60 1.78
N VAL A 6 2.85 -8.90 2.37
CA VAL A 6 3.11 -9.04 3.82
C VAL A 6 2.83 -7.74 4.59
N VAL A 7 1.74 -7.74 5.36
CA VAL A 7 1.64 -6.92 6.57
C VAL A 7 2.43 -7.67 7.63
N GLU A 8 3.53 -7.09 8.11
CA GLU A 8 4.31 -7.74 9.17
C GLU A 8 3.67 -7.53 10.54
N ASP A 9 3.08 -6.35 10.79
CA ASP A 9 2.43 -5.99 12.06
C ASP A 9 1.30 -4.95 11.84
N TYR A 10 0.31 -4.93 12.72
CA TYR A 10 -0.79 -3.96 12.72
C TYR A 10 -1.11 -3.48 14.14
N GLY A 11 -1.19 -2.16 14.35
CA GLY A 11 -1.40 -1.53 15.66
C GLY A 11 -2.64 -0.65 15.73
N LEU A 12 -2.48 0.59 16.21
CA LEU A 12 -3.56 1.57 16.40
C LEU A 12 -4.10 2.14 15.06
N GLY A 13 -4.61 1.27 14.20
CA GLY A 13 -5.10 1.65 12.86
C GLY A 13 -4.00 1.91 11.84
N VAL A 14 -2.79 1.40 12.08
CA VAL A 14 -1.62 1.59 11.21
C VAL A 14 -0.93 0.24 11.02
N ALA A 15 -0.71 -0.13 9.76
CA ALA A 15 0.06 -1.29 9.35
C ALA A 15 1.55 -0.93 9.23
N ARG A 16 2.42 -1.89 9.57
CA ARG A 16 3.84 -1.87 9.18
C ARG A 16 4.04 -2.80 7.99
N ILE A 17 4.53 -2.23 6.89
CA ILE A 17 4.75 -2.92 5.61
C ILE A 17 6.26 -2.95 5.32
N ARG A 18 6.76 -4.09 4.84
CA ARG A 18 8.14 -4.23 4.38
C ARG A 18 8.24 -3.97 2.89
N PHE A 19 9.03 -2.96 2.52
CA PHE A 19 9.47 -2.69 1.15
C PHE A 19 10.96 -3.06 1.01
N SER A 20 11.48 -3.10 -0.22
CA SER A 20 12.90 -3.41 -0.47
C SER A 20 13.85 -2.38 0.15
N CYS A 21 13.42 -1.12 0.26
CA CYS A 21 14.19 -0.02 0.85
C CYS A 21 14.03 0.13 2.38
N GLY A 22 13.19 -0.69 3.02
CA GLY A 22 12.97 -0.66 4.47
C GLY A 22 11.49 -0.74 4.86
N TYR A 23 11.18 -0.32 6.09
CA TYR A 23 9.82 -0.33 6.59
C TYR A 23 9.06 0.95 6.27
N ALA A 24 7.78 0.77 5.97
CA ALA A 24 6.79 1.84 5.89
C ALA A 24 5.68 1.63 6.93
N TRP A 25 5.05 2.73 7.31
CA TRP A 25 3.86 2.77 8.12
C TRP A 25 2.73 3.36 7.30
N GLY A 26 1.53 2.80 7.39
CA GLY A 26 0.48 3.17 6.48
C GLY A 26 -0.85 2.51 6.75
N HIS A 27 -1.84 2.86 5.92
CA HIS A 27 -3.14 2.23 5.91
C HIS A 27 -3.78 2.36 4.52
N ASP A 28 -4.57 1.38 4.11
CA ASP A 28 -5.40 1.46 2.91
C ASP A 28 -6.79 2.05 3.20
N GLY A 29 -7.45 2.60 2.21
CA GLY A 29 -8.78 3.18 2.34
C GLY A 29 -9.68 2.67 1.24
N GLY A 30 -10.94 2.40 1.56
CA GLY A 30 -11.90 1.88 0.60
C GLY A 30 -13.29 2.48 0.76
N PHE A 31 -13.84 2.94 -0.35
CA PHE A 31 -15.26 3.24 -0.54
C PHE A 31 -15.67 2.69 -1.91
N PRO A 32 -16.95 2.34 -2.17
CA PRO A 32 -17.35 1.92 -3.51
C PRO A 32 -16.88 2.88 -4.61
N GLY A 33 -16.07 2.38 -5.54
CA GLY A 33 -15.48 3.20 -6.60
C GLY A 33 -14.25 4.03 -6.18
N TYR A 34 -13.71 3.89 -4.98
CA TYR A 34 -12.52 4.62 -4.52
C TYR A 34 -11.62 3.76 -3.64
N ARG A 35 -10.33 3.79 -3.93
CA ARG A 35 -9.31 3.10 -3.12
C ARG A 35 -8.11 4.02 -2.93
N THR A 36 -7.46 3.88 -1.78
CA THR A 36 -6.25 4.63 -1.45
C THR A 36 -5.27 3.74 -0.71
N TRP A 37 -3.99 3.80 -1.04
CA TRP A 37 -2.90 3.13 -0.32
C TRP A 37 -1.91 4.23 0.10
N THR A 38 -1.61 4.34 1.40
CA THR A 38 -0.77 5.41 1.94
C THR A 38 0.39 4.83 2.75
N TYR A 39 1.60 5.35 2.52
CA TYR A 39 2.83 4.89 3.16
C TYR A 39 3.73 6.07 3.55
N THR A 40 4.37 5.97 4.71
CA THR A 40 5.40 6.90 5.18
C THR A 40 6.55 6.14 5.85
N SER A 41 7.79 6.60 5.68
CA SER A 41 8.92 6.14 6.51
C SER A 41 8.80 6.70 7.94
N ALA A 42 9.51 6.09 8.90
CA ALA A 42 9.48 6.51 10.31
C ALA A 42 9.92 7.98 10.51
N ASP A 43 10.86 8.43 9.68
CA ASP A 43 11.38 9.80 9.66
C ASP A 43 10.56 10.75 8.77
N GLY A 44 9.57 10.24 8.04
CA GLY A 44 8.72 11.02 7.13
C GLY A 44 9.39 11.47 5.83
N HIS A 45 10.65 11.11 5.57
CA HIS A 45 11.37 11.55 4.37
C HIS A 45 10.95 10.83 3.09
N ARG A 46 10.33 9.65 3.18
CA ARG A 46 9.77 8.91 2.05
C ARG A 46 8.29 8.70 2.26
N GLN A 47 7.49 9.08 1.26
CA GLN A 47 6.04 8.95 1.30
C GLN A 47 5.52 8.54 -0.08
N ALA A 48 4.54 7.64 -0.09
CA ALA A 48 3.85 7.25 -1.31
C ALA A 48 2.35 7.18 -1.04
N VAL A 49 1.58 7.76 -1.96
CA VAL A 49 0.12 7.71 -1.96
C VAL A 49 -0.34 7.26 -3.33
N ILE A 50 -1.10 6.16 -3.38
CA ILE A 50 -1.70 5.64 -4.61
C ILE A 50 -3.21 5.70 -4.43
N THR A 51 -3.91 6.29 -5.39
CA THR A 51 -5.37 6.33 -5.41
C THR A 51 -5.89 5.92 -6.78
N TYR A 52 -7.05 5.26 -6.78
CA TYR A 52 -7.72 4.87 -8.01
C TYR A 52 -9.23 4.78 -7.77
N ASN A 53 -10.00 4.96 -8.86
CA ASN A 53 -11.44 5.15 -8.83
C ASN A 53 -12.24 3.90 -9.27
N ALA A 54 -11.66 2.71 -9.14
CA ALA A 54 -12.26 1.46 -9.58
C ALA A 54 -11.95 0.33 -8.58
N SER A 55 -12.72 0.29 -7.48
CA SER A 55 -12.52 -0.70 -6.42
C SER A 55 -12.71 -2.16 -6.87
N ALA A 56 -13.46 -2.39 -7.95
CA ALA A 56 -13.65 -3.72 -8.53
C ALA A 56 -12.37 -4.32 -9.15
N LEU A 57 -11.32 -3.51 -9.39
CA LEU A 57 -10.06 -4.01 -9.94
C LEU A 57 -9.26 -4.84 -8.92
N GLU A 58 -9.49 -4.68 -7.61
CA GLU A 58 -8.72 -5.41 -6.59
C GLU A 58 -8.97 -6.93 -6.60
N SER A 59 -10.09 -7.40 -7.18
CA SER A 59 -10.32 -8.83 -7.37
C SER A 59 -9.50 -9.43 -8.52
N ASP A 60 -8.89 -8.61 -9.37
CA ASP A 60 -7.99 -9.06 -10.43
C ASP A 60 -6.57 -9.26 -9.86
N GLU A 61 -6.07 -10.48 -9.92
CA GLU A 61 -4.76 -10.84 -9.36
C GLU A 61 -3.60 -10.07 -10.00
N LYS A 62 -3.66 -9.84 -11.32
CA LYS A 62 -2.63 -9.11 -12.05
C LYS A 62 -2.62 -7.64 -11.64
N PHE A 63 -3.80 -7.02 -11.53
CA PHE A 63 -3.93 -5.65 -11.05
C PHE A 63 -3.36 -5.52 -9.64
N ARG A 64 -3.68 -6.45 -8.74
CA ARG A 64 -3.18 -6.44 -7.36
C ARG A 64 -1.66 -6.60 -7.29
N ALA A 65 -1.08 -7.45 -8.15
CA ALA A 65 0.38 -7.61 -8.26
C ALA A 65 1.05 -6.33 -8.81
N ASP A 66 0.48 -5.73 -9.85
CA ASP A 66 1.00 -4.50 -10.44
C ASP A 66 0.84 -3.29 -9.49
N LEU A 67 -0.22 -3.25 -8.68
CA LEU A 67 -0.40 -2.27 -7.61
C LEU A 67 0.69 -2.41 -6.53
N GLY A 68 1.07 -3.64 -6.17
CA GLY A 68 2.20 -3.90 -5.27
C GLY A 68 3.52 -3.38 -5.84
N LYS A 69 3.81 -3.62 -7.13
CA LYS A 69 5.01 -3.08 -7.81
C LYS A 69 4.99 -1.55 -7.88
N ALA A 70 3.82 -0.96 -8.11
CA ALA A 70 3.66 0.49 -8.12
C ALA A 70 3.95 1.08 -6.73
N ALA A 71 3.45 0.45 -5.66
CA ALA A 71 3.76 0.84 -4.29
C ALA A 71 5.26 0.73 -3.97
N GLU A 72 5.89 -0.37 -4.37
CA GLU A 72 7.34 -0.58 -4.22
C GLU A 72 8.14 0.51 -4.94
N THR A 73 7.82 0.76 -6.21
CA THR A 73 8.50 1.77 -7.03
C THR A 73 8.28 3.18 -6.47
N ALA A 74 7.06 3.51 -6.06
CA ALA A 74 6.73 4.85 -5.57
C ALA A 74 7.36 5.14 -4.20
N PHE A 75 7.39 4.17 -3.29
CA PHE A 75 7.92 4.36 -1.94
C PHE A 75 9.45 4.34 -1.89
N CYS A 76 10.09 3.52 -2.74
CA CYS A 76 11.53 3.33 -2.74
C CYS A 76 12.29 4.13 -3.82
N ALA A 77 11.62 5.02 -4.54
CA ALA A 77 12.25 5.98 -5.46
C ALA A 77 13.18 6.98 -4.74
#